data_AF-D7FSH1-F1
#
_entry.id   AF-D7FSH1-F1
#
_cell.length_a   1.000
_cell.length_b   1.000
_cell.length_c   1.000
_cell.angle_alpha   90.00
_cell.angle_beta   90.00
_cell.angle_gamma   90.00
#
_symmetry.space_group_name_H-M   'P 1'
#
loop_
_entity.id
_entity.type
_entity.pdbx_description
1 polymer ?
#
loop_
_entity_poly.entity_id
_entity_poly.type
_entity_poly.pdbx_seq_one_letter_code
_entity_poly.pdbx_strand_id
1 'polypeptide(L)'
;MPSSITSPCWLLLLALLNALARARAFSLGINAIGSVISCRTWYREDAAVTGTIRPGRGSPLHMNQSYKNDAEAEFYAKRLLDLITHNALLTANTYWMELRGNMYIEWLNRYIEERGGVEDVGWHAFFAGMLRAPPEDVVVKKLIKSPRGGSGNNPFLADRKPVEYNETIEPTTIARRLMEIREQVAEQLGSDLQQISAENARLQADYHYESELGPDRAQALRLSSLKPMTDVDPSSGTGNPPRRRSTYKDALELVTAASMRRVKAELRIRGDMVTLDWLDRFSSRELEQRGNALLESLFAGPMVLIKDPLRDRPKVVEPLKVAQEIMQGREVVAEELITVLKGVPQDHLAMTVSLLNEKWESTGDPESGEPDFRES
;
A
#
# COMPACT_ATOMS: atom_id res chain seq x y z
N MET A 1 9.55 57.30 -26.59
CA MET A 1 8.78 56.23 -27.26
C MET A 1 9.69 55.01 -27.38
N PRO A 2 9.69 54.05 -26.43
CA PRO A 2 10.34 52.76 -26.64
C PRO A 2 9.32 51.76 -27.20
N SER A 3 9.65 51.20 -28.35
CA SER A 3 8.90 50.15 -29.03
C SER A 3 9.04 48.82 -28.28
N SER A 4 7.90 48.30 -27.79
CA SER A 4 7.80 47.00 -27.13
C SER A 4 7.95 45.86 -28.14
N ILE A 5 9.12 45.21 -28.14
CA ILE A 5 9.35 43.95 -28.84
C ILE A 5 8.85 42.81 -27.94
N THR A 6 7.58 42.44 -28.10
CA THR A 6 7.05 41.20 -27.51
C THR A 6 7.50 40.03 -28.39
N SER A 7 8.61 39.40 -28.00
CA SER A 7 9.16 38.23 -28.69
C SER A 7 8.24 37.01 -28.52
N PRO A 8 7.83 36.33 -29.62
CA PRO A 8 6.98 35.13 -29.58
C PRO A 8 7.53 33.98 -28.71
N CYS A 9 8.84 33.96 -28.46
CA CYS A 9 9.50 32.94 -27.64
C CYS A 9 9.04 32.95 -26.17
N TRP A 10 8.62 34.10 -25.64
CA TRP A 10 8.15 34.19 -24.24
C TRP A 10 6.80 33.49 -24.03
N LEU A 11 5.91 33.54 -25.02
CA LEU A 11 4.60 32.87 -24.95
C LEU A 11 4.74 31.34 -25.04
N LEU A 12 5.69 30.85 -25.85
CA LEU A 12 6.00 29.41 -25.92
C LEU A 12 6.60 28.88 -24.62
N LEU A 13 7.51 29.63 -23.99
CA LEU A 13 8.11 29.24 -22.71
C LEU A 13 7.03 29.18 -21.59
N LEU A 14 6.14 30.16 -21.54
CA LEU A 14 5.01 30.18 -20.60
C LEU A 14 4.03 29.03 -20.82
N ALA A 15 3.72 28.68 -22.07
CA ALA A 15 2.85 27.55 -22.39
C ALA A 15 3.49 26.21 -21.96
N LEU A 16 4.81 26.06 -22.15
CA LEU A 16 5.56 24.85 -21.81
C LEU A 16 5.68 24.69 -20.28
N LEU A 17 5.91 25.77 -19.55
CA LEU A 17 5.90 25.79 -18.08
C LEU A 17 4.52 25.48 -17.50
N ASN A 18 3.43 26.01 -18.11
CA ASN A 18 2.07 25.68 -17.70
C ASN A 18 1.70 24.23 -18.00
N ALA A 19 2.14 23.66 -19.13
CA ALA A 19 1.92 22.26 -19.45
C ALA A 19 2.67 21.32 -18.49
N LEU A 20 3.91 21.64 -18.14
CA LEU A 20 4.70 20.91 -17.14
C LEU A 20 4.10 21.03 -15.74
N ALA A 21 3.61 22.21 -15.35
CA ALA A 21 2.94 22.42 -14.08
C ALA A 21 1.63 21.62 -13.99
N ARG A 22 0.84 21.54 -15.08
CA ARG A 22 -0.39 20.72 -15.14
C ARG A 22 -0.11 19.22 -15.11
N ALA A 23 0.91 18.75 -15.83
CA ALA A 23 1.32 17.35 -15.80
C ALA A 23 1.81 16.92 -14.39
N ARG A 24 2.55 17.81 -13.72
CA ARG A 24 3.03 17.60 -12.35
C ARG A 24 1.90 17.70 -11.32
N ALA A 25 0.95 18.61 -11.50
CA ALA A 25 -0.23 18.73 -10.64
C ALA A 25 -1.18 17.53 -10.81
N PHE A 26 -1.30 16.96 -12.00
CA PHE A 26 -2.10 15.75 -12.25
C PHE A 26 -1.45 14.50 -11.63
N SER A 27 -0.13 14.33 -11.77
CA SER A 27 0.57 13.22 -11.10
C SER A 27 0.64 13.36 -9.58
N LEU A 28 0.70 14.59 -9.06
CA LEU A 28 0.61 14.86 -7.62
C LEU A 28 -0.81 14.73 -7.09
N GLY A 29 -1.83 15.08 -7.87
CA GLY A 29 -3.25 14.94 -7.49
C GLY A 29 -3.66 13.48 -7.29
N ILE A 30 -3.23 12.58 -8.18
CA ILE A 30 -3.48 11.14 -8.06
C ILE A 30 -2.76 10.54 -6.84
N ASN A 31 -1.53 10.97 -6.56
CA ASN A 31 -0.77 10.50 -5.39
C ASN A 31 -1.28 11.10 -4.06
N ALA A 32 -1.76 12.35 -4.05
CA ALA A 32 -2.24 13.03 -2.86
C ALA A 32 -3.65 12.57 -2.44
N ILE A 33 -4.54 12.31 -3.39
CA ILE A 33 -5.90 11.83 -3.11
C ILE A 33 -5.83 10.39 -2.57
N GLY A 34 -4.99 9.52 -3.15
CA GLY A 34 -4.75 8.17 -2.61
C GLY A 34 -4.11 8.18 -1.22
N SER A 35 -3.03 8.95 -1.01
CA SER A 35 -2.29 8.96 0.25
C SER A 35 -3.06 9.54 1.45
N VAL A 36 -3.89 10.57 1.24
CA VAL A 36 -4.67 11.21 2.31
C VAL A 36 -5.94 10.42 2.65
N ILE A 37 -6.58 9.78 1.66
CA ILE A 37 -7.75 8.92 1.89
C ILE A 37 -7.33 7.64 2.62
N SER A 38 -6.23 7.00 2.18
CA SER A 38 -5.69 5.80 2.82
C SER A 38 -5.35 6.05 4.29
N CYS A 39 -4.68 7.16 4.65
CA CYS A 39 -4.38 7.46 6.06
C CYS A 39 -5.59 7.67 6.98
N ARG A 40 -6.72 8.19 6.46
CA ARG A 40 -7.92 8.50 7.27
C ARG A 40 -8.87 7.32 7.41
N THR A 41 -8.94 6.44 6.41
CA THR A 41 -9.77 5.23 6.48
C THR A 41 -9.17 4.19 7.44
N TRP A 42 -7.82 4.10 7.52
CA TRP A 42 -7.12 3.11 8.37
C TRP A 42 -7.47 3.17 9.86
N TYR A 43 -7.72 4.36 10.42
CA TYR A 43 -8.00 4.52 11.87
C TYR A 43 -9.48 4.43 12.25
N ARG A 44 -10.41 4.58 11.28
CA ARG A 44 -11.85 4.62 11.59
C ARG A 44 -12.40 3.22 11.88
N GLU A 45 -11.83 2.18 11.28
CA GLU A 45 -12.18 0.78 11.56
C GLU A 45 -11.56 0.26 12.87
N ASP A 46 -10.41 0.79 13.29
CA ASP A 46 -9.74 0.41 14.54
C ASP A 46 -10.56 0.71 15.80
N ALA A 47 -11.39 1.75 15.75
CA ALA A 47 -12.32 2.08 16.83
C ALA A 47 -13.52 1.10 16.91
N ALA A 48 -13.85 0.39 15.82
CA ALA A 48 -15.01 -0.51 15.77
C ALA A 48 -14.71 -1.90 16.36
N VAL A 49 -13.46 -2.40 16.23
CA VAL A 49 -13.06 -3.71 16.76
C VAL A 49 -12.94 -3.70 18.29
N THR A 50 -12.72 -2.53 18.91
CA THR A 50 -12.49 -2.38 20.35
C THR A 50 -13.76 -2.17 21.18
N GLY A 51 -14.94 -2.57 20.67
CA GLY A 51 -16.23 -2.50 21.35
C GLY A 51 -16.13 -2.81 22.85
N THR A 52 -16.63 -1.89 23.68
CA THR A 52 -16.50 -1.88 25.14
C THR A 52 -17.25 -3.05 25.78
N ILE A 53 -16.58 -4.19 25.92
CA ILE A 53 -17.08 -5.31 26.71
C ILE A 53 -16.94 -4.96 28.19
N ARG A 54 -18.06 -4.65 28.86
CA ARG A 54 -18.10 -4.50 30.32
C ARG A 54 -17.69 -5.83 30.97
N PRO A 55 -16.72 -5.84 31.90
CA PRO A 55 -16.28 -7.09 32.52
C PRO A 55 -17.37 -7.62 33.47
N GLY A 56 -18.07 -8.67 33.03
CA GLY A 56 -18.87 -9.50 33.91
C GLY A 56 -17.96 -10.26 34.87
N ARG A 57 -18.26 -10.21 36.18
CA ARG A 57 -17.50 -10.93 37.21
C ARG A 57 -17.68 -12.44 37.07
N GLY A 58 -16.58 -13.12 36.75
CA GLY A 58 -16.37 -14.54 37.05
C GLY A 58 -16.63 -15.49 35.88
N SER A 59 -15.62 -15.69 35.01
CA SER A 59 -15.48 -16.84 34.10
C SER A 59 -14.08 -16.87 33.46
N PRO A 60 -13.62 -18.03 32.93
CA PRO A 60 -12.20 -18.35 32.73
C PRO A 60 -11.56 -17.46 31.65
N LEU A 61 -10.64 -16.59 32.07
CA LEU A 61 -9.99 -15.59 31.22
C LEU A 61 -9.05 -16.19 30.15
N HIS A 62 -8.65 -17.46 30.26
CA HIS A 62 -7.64 -18.03 29.38
C HIS A 62 -8.15 -18.51 28.01
N MET A 63 -9.42 -18.89 27.87
CA MET A 63 -9.91 -19.49 26.61
C MET A 63 -10.32 -18.44 25.54
N ASN A 64 -10.61 -17.20 25.96
CA ASN A 64 -11.03 -16.13 25.04
C ASN A 64 -9.86 -15.36 24.39
N GLN A 65 -8.62 -15.68 24.74
CA GLN A 65 -7.46 -14.92 24.30
C GLN A 65 -6.92 -15.39 22.94
N SER A 66 -6.94 -16.71 22.69
CA SER A 66 -6.50 -17.30 21.41
C SER A 66 -7.32 -16.75 20.24
N TYR A 67 -8.65 -16.75 20.37
CA TYR A 67 -9.56 -16.27 19.31
C TYR A 67 -9.37 -14.80 18.93
N LYS A 68 -8.94 -13.94 19.87
CA LYS A 68 -8.71 -12.52 19.57
C LYS A 68 -7.43 -12.32 18.77
N ASN A 69 -6.40 -13.09 19.05
CA ASN A 69 -5.13 -13.01 18.32
C ASN A 69 -5.31 -13.45 16.86
N ASP A 70 -6.14 -14.48 16.63
CA ASP A 70 -6.41 -14.99 15.28
C ASP A 70 -7.14 -13.95 14.40
N ALA A 71 -8.17 -13.29 14.95
CA ALA A 71 -8.92 -12.25 14.23
C ALA A 71 -8.06 -11.01 13.92
N GLU A 72 -7.15 -10.62 14.83
CA GLU A 72 -6.21 -9.54 14.58
C GLU A 72 -5.18 -9.91 13.51
N ALA A 73 -4.63 -11.14 13.56
CA ALA A 73 -3.72 -11.64 12.53
C ALA A 73 -4.40 -11.66 11.15
N GLU A 74 -5.64 -12.12 11.07
CA GLU A 74 -6.45 -12.11 9.85
C GLU A 74 -6.66 -10.69 9.32
N PHE A 75 -6.95 -9.73 10.20
CA PHE A 75 -7.09 -8.32 9.82
C PHE A 75 -5.82 -7.77 9.16
N TYR A 76 -4.65 -8.00 9.77
CA TYR A 76 -3.37 -7.54 9.22
C TYR A 76 -2.97 -8.28 7.94
N ALA A 77 -3.24 -9.58 7.86
CA ALA A 77 -3.05 -10.36 6.65
C ALA A 77 -3.89 -9.78 5.49
N LYS A 78 -5.18 -9.54 5.72
CA LYS A 78 -6.06 -8.92 4.73
C LYS A 78 -5.55 -7.55 4.29
N ARG A 79 -5.15 -6.69 5.24
CA ARG A 79 -4.60 -5.36 4.94
C ARG A 79 -3.31 -5.41 4.13
N LEU A 80 -2.43 -6.38 4.41
CA LEU A 80 -1.24 -6.60 3.60
C LEU A 80 -1.58 -7.03 2.17
N LEU A 81 -2.56 -7.93 2.00
CA LEU A 81 -3.01 -8.39 0.69
C LEU A 81 -3.64 -7.25 -0.13
N ASP A 82 -4.37 -6.34 0.51
CA ASP A 82 -4.89 -5.12 -0.13
C ASP A 82 -3.75 -4.17 -0.51
N LEU A 83 -2.76 -3.97 0.37
CA LEU A 83 -1.57 -3.13 0.12
C LEU A 83 -0.79 -3.58 -1.11
N ILE A 84 -0.47 -4.88 -1.24
CA ILE A 84 0.28 -5.39 -2.40
C ILE A 84 -0.54 -5.29 -3.69
N THR A 85 -1.86 -5.40 -3.61
CA THR A 85 -2.76 -5.25 -4.76
C THR A 85 -2.81 -3.80 -5.23
N HIS A 86 -2.91 -2.85 -4.29
CA HIS A 86 -2.81 -1.43 -4.59
C HIS A 86 -1.47 -1.09 -5.26
N ASN A 87 -0.36 -1.60 -4.72
CA ASN A 87 0.96 -1.38 -5.32
C ASN A 87 1.12 -2.06 -6.69
N ALA A 88 0.48 -3.20 -6.93
CA ALA A 88 0.45 -3.83 -8.24
C ALA A 88 -0.26 -2.96 -9.29
N LEU A 89 -1.39 -2.32 -8.93
CA LEU A 89 -2.09 -1.36 -9.79
C LEU A 89 -1.19 -0.18 -10.16
N LEU A 90 -0.48 0.37 -9.17
CA LEU A 90 0.39 1.52 -9.36
C LEU A 90 1.61 1.18 -10.22
N THR A 91 2.22 0.00 -10.00
CA THR A 91 3.30 -0.52 -10.85
C THR A 91 2.82 -0.76 -12.28
N ALA A 92 1.65 -1.35 -12.46
CA ALA A 92 1.06 -1.56 -13.79
C ALA A 92 0.80 -0.24 -14.52
N ASN A 93 0.27 0.77 -13.82
CA ASN A 93 0.07 2.11 -14.36
C ASN A 93 1.40 2.73 -14.84
N THR A 94 2.50 2.58 -14.08
CA THR A 94 3.81 3.02 -14.54
C THR A 94 4.23 2.33 -15.84
N TYR A 95 4.09 1.00 -15.92
CA TYR A 95 4.42 0.26 -17.15
C TYR A 95 3.55 0.64 -18.34
N TRP A 96 2.25 0.88 -18.14
CA TRP A 96 1.35 1.27 -19.23
C TRP A 96 1.60 2.71 -19.72
N MET A 97 1.95 3.64 -18.82
CA MET A 97 2.37 4.99 -19.20
C MET A 97 3.60 4.96 -20.11
N GLU A 98 4.54 4.05 -19.86
CA GLU A 98 5.76 3.91 -20.66
C GLU A 98 5.53 3.19 -22.00
N LEU A 99 4.70 2.13 -22.02
CA LEU A 99 4.65 1.20 -23.15
C LEU A 99 3.42 1.33 -24.07
N ARG A 100 2.23 1.63 -23.53
CA ARG A 100 0.96 1.40 -24.25
C ARG A 100 -0.01 2.59 -24.27
N GLY A 101 0.39 3.74 -23.72
CA GLY A 101 -0.45 4.94 -23.67
C GLY A 101 -1.53 4.84 -22.60
N ASN A 102 -2.32 5.92 -22.44
CA ASN A 102 -3.21 6.10 -21.30
C ASN A 102 -4.48 5.24 -21.30
N MET A 103 -4.78 4.49 -22.37
CA MET A 103 -6.06 3.79 -22.52
C MET A 103 -6.35 2.80 -21.38
N TYR A 104 -5.41 1.90 -21.08
CA TYR A 104 -5.59 0.91 -20.00
C TYR A 104 -5.73 1.58 -18.62
N ILE A 105 -5.06 2.71 -18.42
CA ILE A 105 -5.11 3.50 -17.19
C ILE A 105 -6.48 4.19 -17.06
N GLU A 106 -6.96 4.80 -18.14
CA GLU A 106 -8.27 5.45 -18.19
C GLU A 106 -9.40 4.44 -17.98
N TRP A 107 -9.32 3.26 -18.60
CA TRP A 107 -10.27 2.17 -18.37
C TRP A 107 -10.21 1.68 -16.92
N LEU A 108 -9.01 1.43 -16.37
CA LEU A 108 -8.85 0.95 -15.00
C LEU A 108 -9.37 1.97 -13.97
N ASN A 109 -9.11 3.26 -14.18
CA ASN A 109 -9.62 4.32 -13.31
C ASN A 109 -11.15 4.37 -13.34
N ARG A 110 -11.75 4.29 -14.54
CA ARG A 110 -13.21 4.22 -14.69
C ARG A 110 -13.78 2.99 -13.96
N TYR A 111 -13.13 1.84 -14.12
CA TYR A 111 -13.52 0.62 -13.42
C TYR A 111 -13.50 0.79 -11.90
N ILE A 112 -12.43 1.40 -11.36
CA ILE A 112 -12.29 1.71 -9.93
C ILE A 112 -13.37 2.69 -9.46
N GLU A 113 -13.68 3.72 -10.24
CA GLU A 113 -14.73 4.69 -9.92
C GLU A 113 -16.13 4.05 -9.88
N GLU A 114 -16.42 3.12 -10.80
CA GLU A 114 -17.73 2.48 -10.90
C GLU A 114 -17.93 1.32 -9.92
N ARG A 115 -16.87 0.55 -9.63
CA ARG A 115 -16.94 -0.69 -8.83
C ARG A 115 -16.34 -0.57 -7.44
N GLY A 116 -15.65 0.52 -7.14
CA GLY A 116 -14.88 0.71 -5.92
C GLY A 116 -13.43 0.26 -6.06
N GLY A 117 -12.55 0.90 -5.29
CA GLY A 117 -11.13 0.54 -5.24
C GLY A 117 -10.88 -0.69 -4.38
N VAL A 118 -9.65 -1.20 -4.42
CA VAL A 118 -9.20 -2.32 -3.57
C VAL A 118 -9.43 -2.02 -2.09
N GLU A 119 -9.29 -0.77 -1.66
CA GLU A 119 -9.54 -0.36 -0.27
C GLU A 119 -11.01 -0.47 0.14
N ASP A 120 -11.94 -0.34 -0.82
CA ASP A 120 -13.38 -0.35 -0.57
C ASP A 120 -13.97 -1.77 -0.60
N VAL A 121 -13.56 -2.56 -1.60
CA VAL A 121 -14.15 -3.89 -1.86
C VAL A 121 -13.26 -5.05 -1.41
N GLY A 122 -11.98 -4.80 -1.16
CA GLY A 122 -10.96 -5.82 -0.88
C GLY A 122 -10.43 -6.48 -2.16
N TRP A 123 -9.18 -6.94 -2.12
CA TRP A 123 -8.46 -7.49 -3.28
C TRP A 123 -9.21 -8.64 -3.97
N HIS A 124 -9.85 -9.53 -3.20
CA HIS A 124 -10.52 -10.71 -3.75
C HIS A 124 -11.73 -10.32 -4.60
N ALA A 125 -12.61 -9.47 -4.07
CA ALA A 125 -13.78 -8.99 -4.80
C ALA A 125 -13.39 -8.12 -6.00
N PHE A 126 -12.32 -7.33 -5.86
CA PHE A 126 -11.77 -6.52 -6.94
C PHE A 126 -11.36 -7.38 -8.16
N PHE A 127 -10.50 -8.38 -7.96
CA PHE A 127 -10.09 -9.26 -9.06
C PHE A 127 -11.21 -10.13 -9.59
N ALA A 128 -12.06 -10.68 -8.70
CA ALA A 128 -13.19 -11.48 -9.12
C ALA A 128 -14.19 -10.67 -9.94
N GLY A 129 -14.34 -9.37 -9.67
CA GLY A 129 -15.10 -8.43 -10.49
C GLY A 129 -14.47 -8.22 -11.87
N MET A 130 -13.16 -8.02 -11.95
CA MET A 130 -12.47 -7.80 -13.23
C MET A 130 -12.48 -9.05 -14.11
N LEU A 131 -12.32 -10.24 -13.51
CA LEU A 131 -12.32 -11.51 -14.24
C LEU A 131 -13.71 -11.89 -14.78
N ARG A 132 -14.79 -11.34 -14.19
CA ARG A 132 -16.16 -11.49 -14.69
C ARG A 132 -16.59 -10.38 -15.65
N ALA A 133 -15.85 -9.27 -15.71
CA ALA A 133 -16.23 -8.15 -16.56
C ALA A 133 -16.11 -8.52 -18.05
N PRO A 134 -17.11 -8.16 -18.88
CA PRO A 134 -17.10 -8.46 -20.31
C PRO A 134 -16.06 -7.61 -21.05
N PRO A 135 -15.59 -8.04 -22.23
CA PRO A 135 -14.77 -7.20 -23.09
C PRO A 135 -15.50 -5.91 -23.50
N GLU A 136 -14.76 -4.81 -23.60
CA GLU A 136 -15.28 -3.49 -23.96
C GLU A 136 -14.53 -2.89 -25.15
N ASP A 137 -15.25 -2.41 -26.17
CA ASP A 137 -14.63 -1.68 -27.28
C ASP A 137 -14.46 -0.20 -26.92
N VAL A 138 -13.22 0.28 -26.95
CA VAL A 138 -12.88 1.68 -26.66
C VAL A 138 -12.35 2.37 -27.91
N VAL A 139 -12.88 3.56 -28.20
CA VAL A 139 -12.41 4.40 -29.31
C VAL A 139 -11.18 5.19 -28.87
N VAL A 140 -10.01 4.81 -29.36
CA VAL A 140 -8.75 5.49 -29.03
C VAL A 140 -8.51 6.62 -30.02
N LYS A 141 -8.39 7.84 -29.51
CA LYS A 141 -8.04 9.02 -30.31
C LYS A 141 -6.56 9.34 -30.15
N LYS A 142 -5.75 9.02 -31.15
CA LYS A 142 -4.30 9.29 -31.12
C LYS A 142 -3.95 10.49 -32.00
N LEU A 143 -3.36 11.51 -31.38
CA LEU A 143 -2.67 12.56 -32.11
C LEU A 143 -1.30 12.03 -32.57
N ILE A 144 -1.08 12.01 -33.89
CA ILE A 144 0.19 11.63 -34.49
C ILE A 144 1.23 12.72 -34.16
N LYS A 145 2.07 12.47 -33.15
CA LYS A 145 2.97 13.47 -32.53
C LYS A 145 4.07 14.03 -33.45
N SER A 146 4.37 13.43 -34.62
CA SER A 146 5.16 14.06 -35.69
C SER A 146 5.10 13.24 -36.97
N PRO A 147 5.09 13.85 -38.16
CA PRO A 147 5.27 13.09 -39.40
C PRO A 147 6.67 12.46 -39.42
N ARG A 148 6.75 11.14 -39.58
CA ARG A 148 8.00 10.53 -40.05
C ARG A 148 8.25 11.03 -41.47
N GLY A 149 9.11 12.05 -41.62
CA GLY A 149 9.60 12.52 -42.92
C GLY A 149 9.01 13.83 -43.48
N GLY A 150 8.30 14.65 -42.70
CA GLY A 150 7.78 15.94 -43.16
C GLY A 150 8.55 17.13 -42.59
N SER A 151 8.95 18.09 -43.43
CA SER A 151 9.41 19.40 -42.99
C SER A 151 8.38 20.01 -42.03
N GLY A 152 8.81 20.43 -40.83
CA GLY A 152 7.94 20.91 -39.75
C GLY A 152 7.11 22.16 -40.11
N ASN A 153 7.34 22.75 -41.28
CA ASN A 153 6.67 23.95 -41.77
C ASN A 153 5.74 23.69 -42.95
N ASN A 154 5.18 22.48 -43.08
CA ASN A 154 4.23 22.18 -44.16
C ASN A 154 2.82 22.69 -43.79
N PRO A 155 2.30 23.76 -44.44
CA PRO A 155 0.98 24.32 -44.12
C PRO A 155 -0.18 23.36 -44.43
N PHE A 156 0.03 22.36 -45.30
CA PHE A 156 -0.97 21.33 -45.59
C PHE A 156 -1.10 20.29 -44.47
N LEU A 157 -0.25 20.36 -43.43
CA LEU A 157 -0.32 19.49 -42.24
C LEU A 157 -0.93 20.20 -41.02
N ALA A 158 -1.51 21.39 -41.17
CA ALA A 158 -2.11 22.16 -40.06
C ALA A 158 -3.37 21.49 -39.47
N ASP A 159 -4.20 20.87 -40.32
CA ASP A 159 -5.47 20.24 -39.91
C ASP A 159 -5.34 18.72 -39.73
N ARG A 160 -4.45 18.30 -38.82
CA ARG A 160 -4.37 16.87 -38.49
C ARG A 160 -5.57 16.45 -37.67
N LYS A 161 -6.50 15.77 -38.32
CA LYS A 161 -7.57 15.04 -37.63
C LYS A 161 -6.91 13.94 -36.75
N PRO A 162 -7.35 13.80 -35.49
CA PRO A 162 -6.96 12.66 -34.68
C PRO A 162 -7.29 11.37 -35.45
N VAL A 163 -6.38 10.38 -35.41
CA VAL A 163 -6.73 9.05 -35.91
C VAL A 163 -7.51 8.35 -34.82
N GLU A 164 -8.72 7.96 -35.16
CA GLU A 164 -9.60 7.16 -34.30
C GLU A 164 -9.53 5.71 -34.76
N TYR A 165 -9.30 4.80 -33.83
CA TYR A 165 -9.42 3.36 -34.05
C TYR A 165 -10.09 2.71 -32.85
N ASN A 166 -10.79 1.61 -33.08
CA ASN A 166 -11.41 0.83 -32.01
C ASN A 166 -10.38 -0.17 -31.49
N GLU A 167 -10.21 -0.23 -30.17
CA GLU A 167 -9.40 -1.24 -29.48
C GLU A 167 -10.29 -1.94 -28.45
N THR A 168 -10.34 -3.27 -28.53
CA THR A 168 -11.10 -4.08 -27.57
C THR A 168 -10.24 -4.31 -26.33
N ILE A 169 -10.74 -3.85 -25.19
CA ILE A 169 -10.15 -4.09 -23.88
C ILE A 169 -10.72 -5.37 -23.30
N GLU A 170 -9.84 -6.28 -22.88
CA GLU A 170 -10.21 -7.51 -22.17
C GLU A 170 -9.88 -7.39 -20.68
N PRO A 171 -10.87 -7.13 -19.80
CA PRO A 171 -10.64 -6.97 -18.36
C PRO A 171 -9.95 -8.18 -17.72
N THR A 172 -10.25 -9.38 -18.22
CA THR A 172 -9.61 -10.64 -17.78
C THR A 172 -8.10 -10.62 -18.01
N THR A 173 -7.66 -10.11 -19.16
CA THR A 173 -6.23 -10.01 -19.51
C THR A 173 -5.52 -8.98 -18.62
N ILE A 174 -6.20 -7.88 -18.30
CA ILE A 174 -5.70 -6.88 -17.33
C ILE A 174 -5.59 -7.48 -15.93
N ALA A 175 -6.62 -8.19 -15.46
CA ALA A 175 -6.64 -8.82 -14.14
C ALA A 175 -5.50 -9.82 -13.97
N ARG A 176 -5.28 -10.71 -14.95
CA ARG A 176 -4.15 -11.65 -14.94
C ARG A 176 -2.81 -10.93 -14.87
N ARG A 177 -2.64 -9.87 -15.66
CA ARG A 177 -1.39 -9.09 -15.62
C ARG A 177 -1.17 -8.43 -14.26
N LEU A 178 -2.22 -7.93 -13.62
CA LEU A 178 -2.15 -7.36 -12.28
C LEU A 178 -1.83 -8.42 -11.23
N MET A 179 -2.39 -9.63 -11.34
CA MET A 179 -2.08 -10.77 -10.47
C MET A 179 -0.60 -11.19 -10.59
N GLU A 180 -0.04 -11.25 -11.81
CA GLU A 180 1.40 -11.49 -12.02
C GLU A 180 2.28 -10.43 -11.35
N ILE A 181 1.92 -9.14 -11.50
CA ILE A 181 2.66 -8.05 -10.87
C ILE A 181 2.53 -8.14 -9.34
N ARG A 182 1.35 -8.50 -8.82
CA ARG A 182 1.11 -8.69 -7.39
C ARG A 182 1.97 -9.81 -6.81
N GLU A 183 2.17 -10.92 -7.52
CA GLU A 183 3.09 -11.99 -7.12
C GLU A 183 4.53 -11.49 -7.03
N GLN A 184 5.01 -10.72 -8.02
CA GLN A 184 6.35 -10.14 -8.00
C GLN A 184 6.53 -9.16 -6.83
N VAL A 185 5.52 -8.32 -6.55
CA VAL A 185 5.54 -7.41 -5.41
C VAL A 185 5.55 -8.20 -4.10
N ALA A 186 4.78 -9.28 -3.99
CA ALA A 186 4.73 -10.12 -2.80
C ALA A 186 6.07 -10.81 -2.51
N GLU A 187 6.72 -11.37 -3.52
CA GLU A 187 8.03 -12.03 -3.39
C GLU A 187 9.11 -11.05 -2.91
N GLN A 188 9.15 -9.86 -3.52
CA GLN A 188 10.11 -8.82 -3.15
C GLN A 188 9.85 -8.29 -1.76
N LEU A 189 8.58 -7.98 -1.44
CA LEU A 189 8.21 -7.51 -0.11
C LEU A 189 8.52 -8.56 0.95
N GLY A 190 8.31 -9.85 0.66
CA GLY A 190 8.70 -10.94 1.55
C GLY A 190 10.20 -10.97 1.84
N SER A 191 11.02 -10.69 0.83
CA SER A 191 12.48 -10.56 0.98
C SER A 191 12.88 -9.30 1.76
N ASP A 192 12.17 -8.20 1.56
CA ASP A 192 12.42 -6.94 2.28
C ASP A 192 12.02 -7.04 3.76
N LEU A 193 10.90 -7.69 4.09
CA LEU A 193 10.45 -7.90 5.47
C LEU A 193 11.42 -8.76 6.30
N GLN A 194 12.23 -9.62 5.67
CA GLN A 194 13.30 -10.36 6.38
C GLN A 194 14.38 -9.44 6.95
N GLN A 195 14.48 -8.20 6.47
CA GLN A 195 15.49 -7.24 6.90
C GLN A 195 15.10 -6.48 8.17
N ILE A 196 13.86 -6.64 8.67
CA ILE A 196 13.35 -5.91 9.84
C ILE A 196 14.22 -6.14 11.09
N SER A 197 14.75 -7.35 11.30
CA SER A 197 15.64 -7.63 12.43
C SER A 197 16.97 -6.86 12.34
N ALA A 198 17.55 -6.77 11.15
CA ALA A 198 18.75 -5.98 10.90
C ALA A 198 18.48 -4.47 11.04
N GLU A 199 17.33 -4.01 10.57
CA GLU A 199 16.89 -2.62 10.72
C GLU A 199 16.63 -2.26 12.19
N ASN A 200 16.00 -3.16 12.95
CA ASN A 200 15.83 -3.04 14.38
C ASN A 200 17.19 -2.89 15.10
N ALA A 201 18.13 -3.81 14.84
CA ALA A 201 19.46 -3.75 15.44
C ALA A 201 20.19 -2.45 15.10
N ARG A 202 20.03 -1.96 13.87
CA ARG A 202 20.57 -0.69 13.43
C ARG A 202 19.96 0.50 14.17
N LEU A 203 18.64 0.57 14.30
CA LEU A 203 17.98 1.66 15.04
C LEU A 203 18.44 1.72 16.50
N GLN A 204 18.62 0.54 17.13
CA GLN A 204 19.15 0.46 18.48
C GLN A 204 20.61 0.92 18.56
N ALA A 205 21.45 0.52 17.61
CA ALA A 205 22.84 0.95 17.55
C ALA A 205 22.96 2.47 17.33
N ASP A 206 22.13 3.03 16.43
CA ASP A 206 22.06 4.46 16.17
C ASP A 206 21.71 5.21 17.47
N TYR A 207 20.69 4.75 18.21
CA TYR A 207 20.33 5.35 19.51
C TYR A 207 21.48 5.33 20.53
N HIS A 208 22.14 4.18 20.71
CA HIS A 208 23.28 4.07 21.63
C HIS A 208 24.41 5.04 21.22
N TYR A 209 24.68 5.15 19.91
CA TYR A 209 25.68 6.07 19.40
C TYR A 209 25.32 7.54 19.67
N GLU A 210 24.06 7.95 19.48
CA GLU A 210 23.65 9.34 19.78
C GLU A 210 23.78 9.68 21.27
N SER A 211 23.49 8.71 22.14
CA SER A 211 23.62 8.87 23.58
C SER A 211 25.08 9.03 24.02
N GLU A 212 26.05 8.46 23.29
CA GLU A 212 27.47 8.52 23.65
C GLU A 212 28.19 9.74 23.05
N LEU A 213 27.88 10.12 21.80
CA LEU A 213 28.68 11.09 21.03
C LEU A 213 28.04 12.47 20.87
N GLY A 214 26.82 12.64 21.36
CA GLY A 214 26.06 13.88 21.23
C GLY A 214 25.40 14.05 19.85
N PRO A 215 24.41 14.95 19.75
CA PRO A 215 23.51 15.02 18.59
C PRO A 215 24.22 15.39 17.27
N ASP A 216 25.19 16.31 17.33
CA ASP A 216 25.86 16.82 16.12
C ASP A 216 26.70 15.75 15.40
N ARG A 217 27.37 14.88 16.16
CA ARG A 217 28.24 13.84 15.61
C ARG A 217 27.44 12.61 15.17
N ALA A 218 26.32 12.34 15.84
CA ALA A 218 25.37 11.30 15.46
C ALA A 218 24.67 11.62 14.14
N GLN A 219 24.26 12.88 13.93
CA GLN A 219 23.60 13.29 12.69
C GLN A 219 24.51 13.13 11.46
N ALA A 220 25.79 13.45 11.58
CA ALA A 220 26.78 13.25 10.51
C ALA A 220 26.94 11.77 10.11
N LEU A 221 26.82 10.85 11.07
CA LEU A 221 26.92 9.40 10.83
C LEU A 221 25.61 8.76 10.38
N ARG A 222 24.46 9.29 10.81
CA ARG A 222 23.16 8.93 10.24
C ARG A 222 23.15 9.23 8.74
N LEU A 223 23.58 10.44 8.34
CA LEU A 223 23.62 10.81 6.92
C LEU A 223 24.56 9.93 6.09
N SER A 224 25.64 9.38 6.67
CA SER A 224 26.56 8.49 5.96
C SER A 224 26.13 7.01 5.97
N SER A 225 25.39 6.57 6.99
CA SER A 225 24.89 5.19 7.11
C SER A 225 23.52 4.99 6.45
N LEU A 226 22.67 6.02 6.34
CA LEU A 226 21.28 5.96 5.83
C LEU A 226 21.20 5.82 4.31
N LYS A 227 22.01 4.93 3.70
CA LYS A 227 21.52 4.27 2.49
C LYS A 227 20.50 3.23 2.96
N PRO A 228 19.21 3.39 2.66
CA PRO A 228 18.23 2.33 2.85
C PRO A 228 18.77 1.09 2.15
N MET A 229 18.69 -0.07 2.79
CA MET A 229 19.15 -1.33 2.19
C MET A 229 18.38 -1.65 0.89
N THR A 230 17.21 -1.01 0.71
CA THR A 230 16.36 -1.07 -0.48
C THR A 230 16.74 -0.08 -1.59
N ASP A 231 17.64 0.89 -1.37
CA ASP A 231 18.15 1.80 -2.42
C ASP A 231 19.24 1.08 -3.24
N VAL A 232 18.86 -0.03 -3.87
CA VAL A 232 19.63 -0.59 -4.97
C VAL A 232 19.40 0.33 -6.18
N ASP A 233 20.50 0.85 -6.73
CA ASP A 233 20.51 1.81 -7.84
C ASP A 233 19.61 1.32 -8.99
N PRO A 234 18.61 2.11 -9.46
CA PRO A 234 17.76 1.74 -10.59
C PRO A 234 18.57 1.50 -11.88
N SER A 235 19.81 1.98 -11.96
CA SER A 235 20.71 1.70 -13.08
C SER A 235 21.37 0.31 -13.03
N SER A 236 21.23 -0.43 -11.93
CA SER A 236 21.80 -1.77 -11.77
C SER A 236 21.18 -2.84 -12.68
N GLY A 237 20.17 -2.50 -13.51
CA GLY A 237 19.54 -3.41 -14.46
C GLY A 237 18.73 -4.54 -13.80
N THR A 238 18.71 -4.61 -12.47
CA THR A 238 17.83 -5.49 -11.72
C THR A 238 16.45 -4.87 -11.74
N GLY A 239 15.48 -5.55 -12.36
CA GLY A 239 14.12 -5.07 -12.64
C GLY A 239 13.26 -4.81 -11.39
N ASN A 240 13.71 -3.92 -10.52
CA ASN A 240 12.98 -3.50 -9.34
C ASN A 240 11.72 -2.72 -9.77
N PRO A 241 10.54 -3.05 -9.23
CA PRO A 241 9.33 -2.31 -9.48
C PRO A 241 9.50 -0.85 -9.07
N PRO A 242 8.89 0.10 -9.81
CA PRO A 242 9.05 1.55 -9.63
C PRO A 242 8.60 2.09 -8.26
N ARG A 243 8.17 1.23 -7.31
CA ARG A 243 7.62 1.59 -6.00
C ARG A 243 8.06 0.68 -4.86
N ARG A 244 9.14 -0.09 -5.01
CA ARG A 244 9.61 -1.01 -3.96
C ARG A 244 9.79 -0.33 -2.61
N ARG A 245 10.46 0.83 -2.57
CA ARG A 245 10.70 1.60 -1.34
C ARG A 245 9.43 2.08 -0.65
N SER A 246 8.46 2.61 -1.39
CA SER A 246 7.18 3.04 -0.77
C SER A 246 6.41 1.84 -0.23
N THR A 247 6.40 0.74 -0.98
CA THR A 247 5.73 -0.50 -0.58
C THR A 247 6.31 -1.05 0.72
N TYR A 248 7.64 -1.10 0.84
CA TYR A 248 8.30 -1.51 2.07
C TYR A 248 7.97 -0.59 3.23
N LYS A 249 7.98 0.73 3.02
CA LYS A 249 7.63 1.71 4.05
C LYS A 249 6.21 1.47 4.58
N ASP A 250 5.22 1.33 3.70
CA ASP A 250 3.83 1.10 4.08
C ASP A 250 3.67 -0.23 4.86
N ALA A 251 4.38 -1.27 4.43
CA ALA A 251 4.39 -2.56 5.13
C ALA A 251 5.07 -2.46 6.50
N LEU A 252 6.16 -1.71 6.63
CA LEU A 252 6.84 -1.46 7.91
C LEU A 252 5.93 -0.71 8.89
N GLU A 253 5.15 0.26 8.40
CA GLU A 253 4.13 0.94 9.20
C GLU A 253 3.06 -0.05 9.70
N LEU A 254 2.58 -0.95 8.83
CA LEU A 254 1.63 -2.00 9.17
C LEU A 254 2.18 -2.97 10.24
N VAL A 255 3.40 -3.46 10.05
CA VAL A 255 4.11 -4.36 10.98
C VAL A 255 4.29 -3.71 12.34
N THR A 256 4.64 -2.41 12.36
CA THR A 256 4.77 -1.63 13.60
C THR A 256 3.45 -1.48 14.32
N ALA A 257 2.38 -1.17 13.59
CA ALA A 257 1.05 -1.03 14.17
C ALA A 257 0.57 -2.34 14.80
N ALA A 258 0.75 -3.47 14.09
CA ALA A 258 0.45 -4.81 14.59
C ALA A 258 1.25 -5.16 15.84
N SER A 259 2.56 -4.92 15.82
CA SER A 259 3.42 -5.15 16.98
C SER A 259 3.00 -4.29 18.19
N MET A 260 2.70 -3.01 17.98
CA MET A 260 2.22 -2.13 19.05
C MET A 260 0.90 -2.65 19.65
N ARG A 261 -0.03 -3.18 18.84
CA ARG A 261 -1.26 -3.80 19.36
C ARG A 261 -0.97 -5.03 20.22
N ARG A 262 -0.04 -5.89 19.79
CA ARG A 262 0.40 -7.05 20.58
C ARG A 262 0.97 -6.64 21.93
N VAL A 263 1.86 -5.65 21.95
CA VAL A 263 2.41 -5.10 23.20
C VAL A 263 1.30 -4.55 24.09
N LYS A 264 0.34 -3.78 23.54
CA LYS A 264 -0.83 -3.31 24.30
C LYS A 264 -1.67 -4.47 24.86
N ALA A 265 -1.89 -5.53 24.08
CA ALA A 265 -2.60 -6.72 24.54
C ALA A 265 -1.85 -7.44 25.66
N GLU A 266 -0.53 -7.59 25.55
CA GLU A 266 0.32 -8.18 26.59
C GLU A 266 0.32 -7.35 27.87
N LEU A 267 0.39 -6.03 27.78
CA LEU A 267 0.29 -5.15 28.94
C LEU A 267 -1.06 -5.32 29.66
N ARG A 268 -2.16 -5.50 28.92
CA ARG A 268 -3.47 -5.83 29.52
C ARG A 268 -3.44 -7.18 30.26
N ILE A 269 -2.83 -8.21 29.66
CA ILE A 269 -2.71 -9.54 30.29
C ILE A 269 -1.89 -9.48 31.57
N ARG A 270 -0.76 -8.77 31.54
CA ARG A 270 0.12 -8.57 32.71
C ARG A 270 -0.52 -7.71 33.79
N GLY A 271 -1.67 -7.07 33.50
CA GLY A 271 -2.33 -6.12 34.39
C GLY A 271 -1.57 -4.79 34.52
N ASP A 272 -0.69 -4.47 33.56
CA ASP A 272 0.07 -3.24 33.51
C ASP A 272 -0.74 -2.10 32.86
N MET A 273 -1.78 -1.67 33.56
CA MET A 273 -2.69 -0.64 33.06
C MET A 273 -2.03 0.75 32.98
N VAL A 274 -0.99 1.01 33.78
CA VAL A 274 -0.29 2.30 33.80
C VAL A 274 0.57 2.47 32.56
N THR A 275 1.38 1.46 32.20
CA THR A 275 2.19 1.50 30.97
C THR A 275 1.29 1.50 29.73
N LEU A 276 0.17 0.76 29.78
CA LEU A 276 -0.82 0.75 28.70
C LEU A 276 -1.45 2.14 28.47
N ASP A 277 -1.98 2.78 29.51
CA ASP A 277 -2.59 4.13 29.41
C ASP A 277 -1.54 5.17 28.96
N TRP A 278 -0.31 5.06 29.45
CA TRP A 278 0.79 5.88 28.96
C TRP A 278 1.04 5.67 27.46
N LEU A 279 1.12 4.41 27.00
CA LEU A 279 1.37 4.08 25.60
C LEU A 279 0.21 4.53 24.68
N ASP A 280 -1.04 4.44 25.15
CA ASP A 280 -2.21 4.95 24.43
C ASP A 280 -2.13 6.48 24.27
N ARG A 281 -1.74 7.21 25.32
CA ARG A 281 -1.55 8.67 25.25
C ARG A 281 -0.35 9.06 24.40
N PHE A 282 0.74 8.31 24.49
CA PHE A 282 1.94 8.52 23.68
C PHE A 282 1.62 8.37 22.20
N SER A 283 1.02 7.23 21.80
CA SER A 283 0.63 6.97 20.41
C SER A 283 -0.44 7.93 19.87
N SER A 284 -1.31 8.47 20.73
CA SER A 284 -2.30 9.48 20.33
C SER A 284 -1.71 10.88 20.11
N ARG A 285 -0.58 11.21 20.75
CA ARG A 285 0.11 12.49 20.53
C ARG A 285 0.98 12.45 19.28
N GLU A 286 1.63 11.31 19.07
CA GLU A 286 2.54 11.08 17.95
C GLU A 286 1.82 10.45 16.74
N LEU A 287 0.56 10.82 16.49
CA LEU A 287 -0.28 10.24 15.41
C LEU A 287 0.37 10.33 14.02
N GLU A 288 1.26 11.30 13.81
CA GLU A 288 2.00 11.49 12.56
C GLU A 288 3.23 10.58 12.43
N GLN A 289 3.73 10.04 13.55
CA GLN A 289 4.92 9.20 13.57
C GLN A 289 4.54 7.73 13.45
N ARG A 290 5.02 7.10 12.38
CA ARG A 290 4.76 5.70 12.05
C ARG A 290 6.04 4.99 11.69
N GLY A 291 6.00 3.67 11.68
CA GLY A 291 7.19 2.87 11.38
C GLY A 291 8.33 3.25 12.33
N ASN A 292 9.50 3.52 11.79
CA ASN A 292 10.69 3.84 12.58
C ASN A 292 10.59 5.14 13.37
N ALA A 293 9.87 6.15 12.86
CA ALA A 293 9.73 7.42 13.56
C ALA A 293 9.08 7.23 14.95
N LEU A 294 8.15 6.29 15.08
CA LEU A 294 7.55 5.93 16.36
C LEU A 294 8.59 5.35 17.34
N LEU A 295 9.45 4.44 16.85
CA LEU A 295 10.49 3.83 17.67
C LEU A 295 11.56 4.84 18.09
N GLU A 296 11.99 5.69 17.16
CA GLU A 296 12.95 6.78 17.44
C GLU A 296 12.43 7.69 18.54
N SER A 297 11.15 8.06 18.51
CA SER A 297 10.54 8.87 19.57
C SER A 297 10.38 8.12 20.89
N LEU A 298 10.11 6.81 20.87
CA LEU A 298 10.14 6.01 22.09
C LEU A 298 11.55 5.92 22.67
N PHE A 299 12.58 5.81 21.84
CA PHE A 299 13.98 5.81 22.29
C PHE A 299 14.40 7.15 22.89
N ALA A 300 14.01 8.26 22.26
CA ALA A 300 14.27 9.61 22.76
C ALA A 300 13.41 9.99 23.99
N GLY A 301 12.35 9.22 24.27
CA GLY A 301 11.41 9.48 25.36
C GLY A 301 12.07 9.35 26.73
N PRO A 302 11.91 10.35 27.63
CA PRO A 302 12.43 10.26 28.99
C PRO A 302 11.65 9.23 29.81
N MET A 303 12.28 8.67 30.84
CA MET A 303 11.57 7.86 31.84
C MET A 303 10.46 8.69 32.49
N VAL A 304 9.27 8.10 32.64
CA VAL A 304 8.09 8.77 33.19
C VAL A 304 7.68 8.11 34.49
N LEU A 305 7.55 8.91 35.57
CA LEU A 305 6.99 8.46 36.83
C LEU A 305 5.49 8.75 36.87
N ILE A 306 4.67 7.70 36.88
CA ILE A 306 3.21 7.81 36.90
C ILE A 306 2.68 7.19 38.18
N LYS A 307 1.75 7.89 38.85
CA LYS A 307 1.08 7.37 40.04
C LYS A 307 0.03 6.33 39.63
N ASP A 308 0.17 5.08 40.09
CA ASP A 308 -0.81 4.02 39.82
C ASP A 308 -2.11 4.33 40.62
N PRO A 309 -3.25 4.57 39.94
CA PRO A 309 -4.49 4.94 40.62
C PRO A 309 -5.08 3.79 41.44
N LEU A 310 -4.74 2.54 41.15
CA LEU A 310 -5.26 1.37 41.86
C LEU A 310 -4.41 1.00 43.07
N ARG A 311 -3.09 1.22 42.99
CA ARG A 311 -2.13 0.78 44.01
C ARG A 311 -1.56 1.91 44.86
N ASP A 312 -1.85 3.17 44.52
CA ASP A 312 -1.31 4.37 45.17
C ASP A 312 0.23 4.40 45.25
N ARG A 313 0.91 3.68 44.35
CA ARG A 313 2.37 3.59 44.29
C ARG A 313 2.89 4.25 43.02
N PRO A 314 4.03 4.96 43.07
CA PRO A 314 4.65 5.48 41.86
C PRO A 314 5.18 4.30 41.04
N LYS A 315 4.92 4.34 39.72
CA LYS A 315 5.42 3.38 38.75
C LYS A 315 6.26 4.12 37.72
N VAL A 316 7.46 3.59 37.47
CA VAL A 316 8.34 4.07 36.41
C VAL A 316 7.96 3.37 35.12
N VAL A 317 7.73 4.15 34.07
CA VAL A 317 7.57 3.67 32.70
C VAL A 317 8.85 4.02 31.95
N GLU A 318 9.45 3.03 31.30
CA GLU A 318 10.68 3.15 30.52
C GLU A 318 10.34 3.04 29.03
N PRO A 319 10.28 4.16 28.28
CA PRO A 319 9.94 4.15 26.85
C PRO A 319 10.84 3.26 26.01
N LEU A 320 12.14 3.22 26.33
CA LEU A 320 13.14 2.35 25.71
C LEU A 320 12.75 0.87 25.78
N LYS A 321 12.25 0.43 26.94
CA LYS A 321 11.83 -0.97 27.13
C LYS A 321 10.60 -1.28 26.27
N VAL A 322 9.64 -0.35 26.18
CA VAL A 322 8.46 -0.51 25.33
C VAL A 322 8.86 -0.54 23.85
N ALA A 323 9.83 0.28 23.42
CA ALA A 323 10.38 0.23 22.06
C ALA A 323 10.98 -1.14 21.74
N GLN A 324 11.78 -1.70 22.65
CA GLN A 324 12.38 -3.03 22.51
C GLN A 324 11.31 -4.14 22.40
N GLU A 325 10.25 -4.08 23.22
CA GLU A 325 9.12 -5.01 23.13
C GLU A 325 8.42 -4.89 21.76
N ILE A 326 8.24 -3.67 21.23
CA ILE A 326 7.66 -3.45 19.90
C ILE A 326 8.60 -3.98 18.81
N MET A 327 9.91 -3.81 18.91
CA MET A 327 10.87 -4.34 17.93
C MET A 327 10.84 -5.86 17.85
N GLN A 328 10.81 -6.54 18.99
CA GLN A 328 10.65 -8.00 19.05
C GLN A 328 9.33 -8.43 18.41
N GLY A 329 8.23 -7.72 18.73
CA GLY A 329 6.94 -8.00 18.10
C GLY A 329 6.92 -7.75 16.59
N ARG A 330 7.72 -6.80 16.07
CA ARG A 330 7.83 -6.56 14.61
C ARG A 330 8.42 -7.77 13.90
N GLU A 331 9.43 -8.41 14.48
CA GLU A 331 10.08 -9.59 13.89
C GLU A 331 9.09 -10.74 13.76
N VAL A 332 8.35 -11.03 14.83
CA VAL A 332 7.31 -12.08 14.82
C VAL A 332 6.20 -11.77 13.80
N VAL A 333 5.70 -10.53 13.78
CA VAL A 333 4.67 -10.12 12.81
C VAL A 333 5.22 -10.21 11.38
N ALA A 334 6.47 -9.82 11.15
CA ALA A 334 7.08 -9.89 9.82
C ALA A 334 7.13 -11.34 9.31
N GLU A 335 7.49 -12.31 10.14
CA GLU A 335 7.51 -13.74 9.78
C GLU A 335 6.11 -14.28 9.42
N GLU A 336 5.09 -13.89 10.19
CA GLU A 336 3.70 -14.24 9.91
C GLU A 336 3.24 -13.65 8.57
N LEU A 337 3.51 -12.37 8.33
CA LEU A 337 3.16 -11.69 7.10
C LEU A 337 3.93 -12.22 5.89
N ILE A 338 5.20 -12.63 6.05
CA ILE A 338 5.96 -13.34 5.02
C ILE A 338 5.26 -14.65 4.63
N THR A 339 4.69 -15.36 5.61
CA THR A 339 3.91 -16.58 5.35
C THR A 339 2.67 -16.29 4.52
N VAL A 340 1.96 -15.19 4.82
CA VAL A 340 0.82 -14.72 4.02
C VAL A 340 1.26 -14.38 2.58
N LEU A 341 2.36 -13.66 2.39
CA LEU A 341 2.87 -13.29 1.07
C LEU A 341 3.23 -14.50 0.21
N LYS A 342 3.76 -15.57 0.82
CA LYS A 342 4.06 -16.83 0.13
C LYS A 342 2.81 -17.56 -0.39
N GLY A 343 1.63 -17.27 0.18
CA GLY A 343 0.35 -17.87 -0.24
C GLY A 343 -0.31 -17.18 -1.44
N VAL A 344 0.18 -16.02 -1.87
CA VAL A 344 -0.44 -15.22 -2.94
C VAL A 344 -0.64 -15.99 -4.26
N PRO A 345 0.33 -16.80 -4.76
CA PRO A 345 0.11 -17.60 -5.96
C PRO A 345 -1.01 -18.65 -5.80
N GLN A 346 -1.12 -19.25 -4.62
CA GLN A 346 -2.17 -20.24 -4.31
C GLN A 346 -3.55 -19.56 -4.25
N ASP A 347 -3.64 -18.36 -3.68
CA ASP A 347 -4.86 -17.55 -3.65
C ASP A 347 -5.36 -17.23 -5.08
N HIS A 348 -4.44 -16.87 -5.98
CA HIS A 348 -4.73 -16.62 -7.38
C HIS A 348 -5.25 -17.87 -8.11
N LEU A 349 -4.64 -19.02 -7.85
CA LEU A 349 -5.10 -20.30 -8.38
C LEU A 349 -6.49 -20.64 -7.86
N ALA A 350 -6.72 -20.52 -6.55
CA ALA A 350 -8.01 -20.79 -5.91
C ALA A 350 -9.12 -19.91 -6.50
N MET A 351 -8.85 -18.62 -6.72
CA MET A 351 -9.79 -17.70 -7.37
C MET A 351 -10.11 -18.15 -8.81
N THR A 352 -9.09 -18.55 -9.58
CA THR A 352 -9.27 -19.02 -10.96
C THR A 352 -10.12 -20.30 -11.01
N VAL A 353 -9.85 -21.25 -10.11
CA VAL A 353 -10.63 -22.50 -9.99
C VAL A 353 -12.08 -22.20 -9.62
N SER A 354 -12.31 -21.30 -8.65
CA SER A 354 -13.66 -20.88 -8.24
C SER A 354 -14.46 -20.32 -9.41
N LEU A 355 -13.85 -19.44 -10.23
CA LEU A 355 -14.48 -18.87 -11.42
C LEU A 355 -14.73 -19.89 -12.53
N LEU A 356 -13.86 -20.88 -12.69
CA LEU A 356 -14.06 -21.96 -13.66
C LEU A 356 -15.23 -22.87 -13.26
N ASN A 357 -15.35 -23.19 -11.97
CA ASN A 357 -16.47 -23.97 -11.45
C ASN A 357 -17.79 -23.21 -11.63
N GLU A 358 -17.83 -21.91 -11.31
CA GLU A 358 -19.00 -21.05 -11.54
C GLU A 358 -19.43 -21.05 -13.02
N LYS A 359 -18.46 -20.96 -13.94
CA LYS A 359 -18.73 -21.05 -15.38
C LYS A 359 -19.27 -22.43 -15.77
N TRP A 360 -18.66 -23.50 -15.28
CA TRP A 360 -19.09 -24.87 -15.57
C TRP A 360 -20.53 -25.12 -15.12
N GLU A 361 -20.86 -24.72 -13.89
CA GLU A 361 -22.22 -24.80 -13.34
C GLU A 361 -23.22 -23.99 -14.18
N SER A 362 -22.84 -22.81 -14.66
CA SER A 362 -23.70 -22.00 -15.55
C SER A 362 -23.92 -22.58 -16.95
N THR A 363 -23.03 -23.48 -17.41
CA THR A 363 -23.15 -24.15 -18.72
C THR A 363 -23.82 -25.52 -18.62
N GLY A 364 -23.89 -26.07 -17.41
CA GLY A 364 -24.20 -27.47 -17.10
C GLY A 364 -25.69 -27.84 -17.05
N ASP A 365 -26.59 -26.98 -17.54
CA ASP A 365 -28.02 -27.29 -17.63
C ASP A 365 -28.50 -27.44 -19.10
N PRO A 366 -27.90 -28.33 -19.93
CA PRO A 366 -28.45 -28.65 -21.25
C PRO A 366 -29.72 -29.53 -21.19
N GLU A 367 -30.15 -29.99 -20.01
CA GLU A 367 -31.24 -30.97 -19.87
C GLU A 367 -32.67 -30.41 -20.02
N SER A 368 -32.87 -29.09 -20.15
CA SER A 368 -34.21 -28.53 -20.44
C SER A 368 -34.49 -28.33 -21.94
N GLY A 369 -33.53 -28.63 -22.81
CA GLY A 369 -33.71 -28.61 -24.26
C GLY A 369 -33.81 -30.04 -24.78
N GLU A 370 -34.92 -30.73 -24.50
CA GLU A 370 -35.29 -31.95 -25.22
C GLU A 370 -35.23 -31.58 -26.71
N PRO A 371 -34.29 -32.12 -27.52
CA PRO A 371 -34.26 -31.82 -28.94
C PRO A 371 -35.57 -32.32 -29.51
N ASP A 372 -36.40 -31.40 -30.00
CA ASP A 372 -37.69 -31.70 -30.61
C ASP A 372 -37.43 -32.46 -31.93
N PHE A 373 -37.18 -33.76 -31.80
CA PHE A 373 -36.98 -34.70 -32.90
C PHE A 373 -38.31 -35.08 -33.56
N ARG A 374 -39.42 -34.38 -33.28
CA ARG A 374 -40.73 -34.63 -33.86
C ARG A 374 -41.03 -33.66 -35.01
N GLU A 375 -40.28 -33.74 -36.10
CA GLU A 375 -40.82 -33.38 -37.42
C GLU A 375 -40.01 -34.08 -38.51
N SER A 376 -40.45 -35.30 -38.86
CA SER A 376 -40.07 -36.04 -40.07
C SER A 376 -41.28 -36.84 -40.54
#